data_AF-A0A967IAB1-F1
#
_entry.id   AF-A0A967IAB1-F1
#
_cell.length_a   1.000
_cell.length_b   1.000
_cell.length_c   1.000
_cell.angle_alpha   90.00
_cell.angle_beta   90.00
_cell.angle_gamma   90.00
#
_symmetry.space_group_name_H-M   'P 1'
#
loop_
_entity.id
_entity.type
_entity.pdbx_description
1 polymer ?
#
loop_
_entity_poly.entity_id
_entity_poly.type
_entity_poly.pdbx_seq_one_letter_code
_entity_poly.pdbx_strand_id
1 'polypeptide(L)' 'PCAMGGVINDGTIDRLRMKVVAGAANNQLDHERHGAWLADRDIIYMPDYVANGGGLISCAAEWQGRDFQRVPDDVRGIY' A
#
# COMPACT_ATOMS: atom_id res chain seq x y z
N PRO A 1 1.44 -6.64 -2.30
CA PRO A 1 2.75 -7.10 -1.79
C PRO A 1 2.95 -6.80 -0.29
N CYS A 2 3.40 -7.76 0.52
CA CYS A 2 3.49 -7.59 1.99
C CYS A 2 4.80 -8.07 2.63
N ALA A 3 5.83 -8.39 1.83
CA ALA A 3 7.11 -8.90 2.33
C ALA A 3 8.23 -7.86 2.21
N MET A 4 8.66 -7.56 0.99
CA MET A 4 9.78 -6.65 0.70
C MET A 4 9.35 -5.54 -0.27
N GLY A 5 10.04 -4.40 -0.19
CA GLY A 5 9.99 -3.32 -1.18
C GLY A 5 10.72 -3.67 -2.48
N GLY A 6 10.62 -2.80 -3.48
CA GLY A 6 11.24 -2.93 -4.80
C GLY A 6 10.72 -4.11 -5.62
N VAL A 7 9.61 -4.72 -5.21
CA VAL A 7 9.08 -5.95 -5.83
C VAL A 7 8.42 -5.69 -7.18
N ILE A 8 8.02 -4.45 -7.44
CA ILE A 8 7.53 -4.00 -8.75
C ILE A 8 8.68 -3.25 -9.42
N ASN A 9 9.30 -3.90 -10.40
CA ASN A 9 10.48 -3.42 -11.10
C ASN A 9 10.51 -3.95 -12.54
N ASP A 10 11.57 -3.60 -13.28
CA ASP A 10 11.76 -3.97 -14.69
C ASP A 10 11.74 -5.49 -14.92
N GLY A 11 12.19 -6.30 -13.97
CA GLY A 11 12.24 -7.76 -14.09
C GLY A 11 10.96 -8.48 -13.66
N THR A 12 10.05 -7.81 -12.95
CA THR A 12 8.83 -8.42 -12.42
C THR A 12 7.57 -7.95 -13.11
N ILE A 13 7.57 -6.77 -13.74
CA ILE A 13 6.34 -6.14 -14.22
C ILE A 13 5.61 -6.95 -15.30
N ASP A 14 6.33 -7.59 -16.21
CA ASP A 14 5.71 -8.39 -17.27
C ASP A 14 5.15 -9.73 -16.79
N ARG A 15 5.42 -10.10 -15.53
CA ARG A 15 4.91 -11.32 -14.90
C ARG A 15 3.60 -11.06 -14.16
N LEU A 16 3.19 -9.81 -14.00
CA LEU A 16 1.99 -9.43 -13.26
C LEU A 16 0.73 -9.80 -14.08
N ARG A 17 -0.20 -10.53 -13.45
CA ARG A 17 -1.47 -10.97 -14.06
C ARG A 17 -2.70 -10.46 -13.32
N MET A 18 -2.50 -9.64 -12.29
CA MET A 18 -3.56 -9.08 -11.45
C MET A 18 -4.07 -7.76 -12.00
N LYS A 19 -5.28 -7.38 -11.59
CA LYS A 19 -5.90 -6.09 -11.90
C LYS A 19 -5.63 -5.01 -10.87
N VAL A 20 -5.24 -5.41 -9.65
CA VAL A 20 -5.03 -4.50 -8.52
C VAL A 20 -3.76 -4.88 -7.79
N VAL A 21 -2.97 -3.88 -7.46
CA VAL A 21 -1.84 -3.95 -6.53
C VAL A 21 -2.22 -3.15 -5.29
N ALA A 22 -2.49 -3.86 -4.19
CA ALA A 22 -2.64 -3.30 -2.86
C ALA A 22 -1.87 -4.18 -1.88
N GLY A 23 -1.10 -3.59 -0.99
CA GLY A 23 -0.26 -4.35 -0.07
C GLY A 23 0.34 -3.51 1.02
N ALA A 24 0.88 -4.17 2.05
CA ALA A 24 1.40 -3.53 3.25
C ALA A 24 2.91 -3.22 3.18
N ALA A 25 3.66 -3.78 2.22
CA ALA A 25 5.10 -3.55 2.12
C ALA A 25 5.40 -2.07 1.83
N ASN A 26 6.49 -1.55 2.38
CA ASN A 26 7.01 -0.21 2.07
C ASN A 26 7.82 -0.22 0.78
N ASN A 27 7.81 0.89 0.05
CA ASN A 27 8.53 1.10 -1.21
C ASN A 27 8.25 0.00 -2.25
N GLN A 28 6.99 -0.29 -2.55
CA GLN A 28 6.62 -1.41 -3.43
C GLN A 28 7.11 -1.23 -4.87
N LEU A 29 7.10 0.02 -5.35
CA LEU A 29 7.70 0.42 -6.61
C LEU A 29 9.19 0.63 -6.38
N ASP A 30 10.02 0.01 -7.22
CA ASP A 30 11.47 0.22 -7.19
C ASP A 30 11.83 1.63 -7.71
N HIS A 31 11.06 2.14 -8.68
CA HIS A 31 11.09 3.53 -9.14
C HIS A 31 9.67 4.06 -9.40
N GLU A 32 9.46 5.36 -9.23
CA GLU A 32 8.16 6.02 -9.44
C GLU A 32 7.57 5.75 -10.84
N ARG A 33 8.44 5.65 -11.87
CA ARG A 33 8.03 5.33 -13.26
C ARG A 33 7.23 4.04 -13.37
N HIS A 34 7.46 3.08 -12.46
CA HIS A 34 6.75 1.80 -12.47
C HIS A 34 5.26 1.97 -12.16
N GLY A 35 4.85 3.06 -11.50
CA GLY A 35 3.44 3.41 -11.34
C GLY A 35 2.75 3.72 -12.68
N ALA A 36 3.42 4.45 -13.58
CA ALA A 36 2.91 4.72 -14.92
C ALA A 36 2.77 3.41 -15.73
N TRP A 37 3.74 2.50 -15.60
CA TRP A 37 3.68 1.22 -16.29
C TRP A 37 2.54 0.31 -15.84
N LEU A 38 2.16 0.38 -14.55
CA LEU A 38 0.98 -0.31 -14.03
C LEU A 38 -0.28 0.29 -14.65
N ALA A 39 -0.37 1.61 -14.73
CA ALA A 39 -1.50 2.30 -15.38
C ALA A 39 -1.62 1.95 -16.87
N ASP A 40 -0.52 1.94 -17.62
CA ASP A 40 -0.48 1.56 -19.04
C ASP A 40 -0.94 0.10 -19.29
N ARG A 41 -0.92 -0.74 -18.24
CA ARG A 41 -1.33 -2.14 -18.26
C ARG A 41 -2.72 -2.38 -17.66
N ASP A 42 -3.49 -1.30 -17.42
CA ASP A 42 -4.79 -1.34 -16.75
C ASP A 42 -4.74 -2.02 -15.36
N ILE A 43 -3.62 -1.86 -14.64
CA ILE A 43 -3.43 -2.35 -13.28
C ILE A 43 -3.59 -1.17 -12.32
N ILE A 44 -4.62 -1.23 -11.47
CA ILE A 44 -4.85 -0.24 -10.43
C ILE A 44 -3.80 -0.43 -9.33
N TYR A 45 -3.06 0.63 -9.02
CA TYR A 45 -2.12 0.66 -7.92
C TYR A 45 -2.64 1.52 -6.78
N MET A 46 -2.75 0.93 -5.59
CA MET A 46 -3.00 1.66 -4.35
C MET A 46 -1.63 2.01 -3.73
N PRO A 47 -1.29 3.30 -3.59
CA PRO A 47 0.00 3.71 -3.03
C PRO A 47 0.25 3.04 -1.67
N ASP A 48 1.46 2.53 -1.50
CA ASP A 48 1.82 1.74 -0.31
C ASP A 48 1.66 2.51 0.99
N TYR A 49 2.13 3.77 1.02
CA TYR A 49 2.02 4.66 2.17
C TYR A 49 0.58 5.05 2.54
N VAL A 50 -0.38 4.86 1.62
CA VAL A 50 -1.82 4.97 1.93
C VAL A 50 -2.33 3.63 2.42
N ALA A 51 -2.05 2.55 1.70
CA ALA A 51 -2.56 1.22 1.99
C ALA A 51 -2.12 0.67 3.34
N ASN A 52 -0.91 0.96 3.78
CA ASN A 52 -0.35 0.51 5.04
C ASN A 52 -0.54 1.51 6.19
N GLY A 53 -1.26 2.62 5.96
CA GLY A 53 -1.43 3.72 6.91
C GLY A 53 -2.11 3.33 8.24
N GLY A 54 -2.78 2.17 8.31
CA GLY A 54 -3.43 1.71 9.53
C GLY A 54 -2.49 1.56 10.73
N GLY A 55 -1.21 1.23 10.51
CA GLY A 55 -0.21 1.20 11.56
C GLY A 55 0.01 2.59 12.19
N LEU A 56 0.11 3.63 11.35
CA LEU A 56 0.28 5.00 11.82
C LEU A 56 -0.97 5.52 12.54
N ILE A 57 -2.17 5.18 12.06
CA ILE A 57 -3.43 5.48 12.74
C ILE A 57 -3.45 4.87 14.15
N SER A 58 -3.03 3.61 14.28
CA SER A 58 -2.94 2.92 15.58
C SER A 58 -1.95 3.61 16.53
N CYS A 59 -0.73 3.91 16.05
CA CYS A 59 0.28 4.61 16.86
C CYS A 59 -0.20 6.01 17.28
N ALA A 60 -0.89 6.74 16.39
CA ALA A 60 -1.45 8.05 16.71
C ALA A 60 -2.56 7.94 17.77
N ALA A 61 -3.41 6.92 17.71
CA ALA A 61 -4.44 6.66 18.71
C ALA A 61 -3.83 6.36 20.09
N GLU A 62 -2.77 5.55 20.13
CA GLU A 62 -1.99 5.28 21.34
C GLU A 62 -1.41 6.56 21.93
N TRP A 63 -0.74 7.36 21.12
CA TRP A 63 -0.13 8.63 21.55
C TRP A 63 -1.17 9.62 22.09
N GLN A 64 -2.37 9.63 21.53
CA GLN A 64 -3.48 10.50 21.96
C GLN A 64 -4.29 9.92 23.14
N GLY A 65 -3.99 8.71 23.61
CA GLY A 65 -4.78 8.03 24.65
C GLY A 65 -6.22 7.73 24.24
N ARG A 66 -6.47 7.55 22.93
CA ARG A 66 -7.81 7.25 22.40
C ARG A 66 -8.20 5.80 22.66
N ASP A 67 -9.50 5.54 22.65
CA ASP A 67 -10.05 4.19 22.74
C ASP A 67 -9.67 3.37 21.49
N PHE A 68 -8.89 2.31 21.69
CA PHE A 68 -8.46 1.38 20.64
C PHE A 68 -9.63 0.65 19.97
N GLN A 69 -10.81 0.57 20.61
CA GLN A 69 -12.00 0.00 19.97
C GLN A 69 -12.48 0.82 18.78
N ARG A 70 -12.09 2.10 18.68
CA ARG A 70 -12.43 3.00 17.56
C ARG A 70 -11.42 2.97 16.41
N VAL A 71 -10.19 2.49 16.66
CA VAL A 71 -9.15 2.42 15.62
C VAL A 71 -9.58 1.62 14.40
N PRO A 72 -10.30 0.48 14.51
CA PRO A 72 -10.82 -0.22 13.34
C PRO A 72 -11.72 0.63 12.44
N ASP A 73 -12.50 1.56 12.99
CA ASP A 73 -13.35 2.47 12.20
C ASP A 73 -12.52 3.49 11.42
N ASP A 74 -11.51 4.08 12.07
CA ASP A 74 -10.56 4.99 11.41
C ASP A 74 -9.81 4.27 10.26
N VAL A 75 -9.35 3.04 10.50
CA VAL A 75 -8.61 2.23 9.51
C VAL A 75 -9.49 1.83 8.32
N ARG A 76 -10.79 1.56 8.53
CA ARG A 76 -11.73 1.28 7.44
C ARG A 76 -11.89 2.46 6.49
N GLY A 77 -11.64 3.70 6.93
CA GLY A 77 -11.70 4.89 6.07
C GLY A 77 -10.58 4.99 5.02
N ILE A 78 -9.61 4.08 5.02
CA ILE A 78 -8.53 4.05 4.01
C ILE A 78 -9.04 3.57 2.63
N TYR A 79 -10.11 2.76 2.58
CA TYR A 79 -10.63 2.13 1.36
C TYR A 79 -12.16 2.13 1.25
#